data_AF-X0YTB9-F1
#
_entry.id   AF-X0YTB9-F1
#
_cell.length_a   1.000
_cell.length_b   1.000
_cell.length_c   1.000
_cell.angle_alpha   90.00
_cell.angle_beta   90.00
_cell.angle_gamma   90.00
#
_symmetry.space_group_name_H-M   'P 1'
#
loop_
_entity.id
_entity.type
_entity.pdbx_description
1 polymer ?
#
loop_
_entity_poly.entity_id
_entity_poly.type
_entity_poly.pdbx_seq_one_letter_code
_entity_poly.pdbx_strand_id
1 'polypeptide(L)'
;AKFTHPIMKSALAFIRTHIVNRKILIHCNKGQSRSPSIGLIYLAQTENIPNNSYQDAREEFLKIYPTYLPGKGIELYLQNQWKYILEL
;
A
#
# COMPACT_ATOMS: atom_id res chain seq x y z
N ALA A 1 0.72 -13.06 7.81
CA ALA A 1 -0.52 -13.35 7.04
C ALA A 1 -1.78 -13.27 7.90
N LYS A 2 -1.97 -14.13 8.91
CA LYS A 2 -3.26 -14.30 9.66
C LYS A 2 -3.99 -13.01 10.06
N PHE A 3 -3.28 -12.00 10.59
CA PHE A 3 -3.90 -10.73 11.00
C PHE A 3 -3.69 -9.59 10.00
N THR A 4 -2.62 -9.65 9.20
CA THR A 4 -2.29 -8.58 8.26
C THR A 4 -3.30 -8.51 7.11
N HIS A 5 -3.71 -9.65 6.53
CA HIS A 5 -4.63 -9.62 5.38
C HIS A 5 -6.00 -9.00 5.71
N PRO A 6 -6.67 -9.36 6.82
CA PRO A 6 -7.92 -8.71 7.19
C PRO A 6 -7.77 -7.19 7.37
N ILE A 7 -6.67 -6.73 7.98
CA ILE A 7 -6.40 -5.30 8.16
C ILE A 7 -6.23 -4.60 6.80
N MET A 8 -5.42 -5.17 5.91
CA MET A 8 -5.18 -4.61 4.57
C MET A 8 -6.47 -4.57 3.75
N LYS A 9 -7.24 -5.65 3.75
CA LYS A 9 -8.53 -5.73 3.06
C LYS A 9 -9.48 -4.65 3.54
N SER A 10 -9.65 -4.50 4.86
CA SER A 10 -10.52 -3.47 5.43
C SER A 10 -10.06 -2.05 5.10
N ALA A 11 -8.75 -1.79 5.15
CA ALA A 11 -8.20 -0.48 4.80
C ALA A 11 -8.42 -0.13 3.33
N LEU A 12 -8.14 -1.05 2.41
CA LEU A 12 -8.33 -0.83 0.97
C LEU A 12 -9.81 -0.69 0.61
N ALA A 13 -10.69 -1.51 1.21
CA ALA A 13 -12.13 -1.39 1.03
C ALA A 13 -12.65 -0.02 1.50
N PHE A 14 -12.18 0.48 2.65
CA PHE A 14 -12.52 1.82 3.14
C PHE A 14 -12.09 2.92 2.15
N ILE A 15 -10.86 2.84 1.65
CA ILE A 15 -10.34 3.82 0.67
C ILE A 15 -11.21 3.80 -0.59
N ARG A 16 -11.42 2.64 -1.22
CA ARG A 16 -12.22 2.49 -2.44
C ARG A 16 -13.63 3.06 -2.27
N THR A 17 -14.25 2.82 -1.12
CA THR A 17 -15.63 3.26 -0.86
C THR A 17 -15.75 4.78 -0.70
N HIS A 18 -14.77 5.42 -0.07
CA HIS A 18 -14.92 6.81 0.38
C HIS A 18 -14.16 7.84 -0.45
N ILE A 19 -13.12 7.43 -1.20
CA ILE A 19 -12.22 8.37 -1.88
C ILE A 19 -12.90 9.18 -2.99
N VAL A 20 -13.97 8.64 -3.58
CA VAL A 20 -14.77 9.32 -4.62
C VAL A 20 -15.43 10.60 -4.10
N ASN A 21 -15.83 10.61 -2.82
CA ASN A 21 -16.65 11.68 -2.24
C ASN A 21 -15.96 12.44 -1.10
N ARG A 22 -14.81 11.96 -0.61
CA ARG A 22 -14.13 12.51 0.56
C ARG A 22 -12.61 12.43 0.40
N LYS A 23 -11.91 13.44 0.92
CA LYS A 23 -10.46 13.35 1.11
C LYS A 23 -10.17 12.37 2.24
N ILE A 24 -9.24 11.45 2.02
CA ILE A 24 -8.84 10.43 2.99
C ILE A 24 -7.41 10.70 3.44
N LEU A 25 -7.19 10.74 4.76
CA LEU A 25 -5.86 10.76 5.35
C LEU A 25 -5.53 9.36 5.88
N ILE A 26 -4.42 8.78 5.41
CA ILE A 26 -3.84 7.57 5.96
C ILE A 26 -2.55 7.96 6.67
N HIS A 27 -2.46 7.72 7.98
CA HIS A 27 -1.28 8.09 8.75
C HIS A 27 -0.78 6.95 9.65
N CYS A 28 0.48 7.03 10.03
CA CYS A 28 1.09 6.24 11.08
C CYS A 28 2.14 7.11 11.78
N ASN A 29 2.74 6.63 12.88
CA ASN A 29 3.62 7.45 13.73
C ASN A 29 4.63 8.33 12.96
N LYS A 30 5.44 7.74 12.07
CA LYS A 30 6.44 8.49 11.28
C LYS A 30 6.01 8.80 9.84
N GLY A 31 4.86 8.31 9.38
CA GLY A 31 4.45 8.46 7.98
C GLY A 31 5.32 7.72 6.94
N GLN A 32 6.34 6.95 7.33
CA GLN A 32 7.34 6.40 6.40
C GLN A 32 7.13 4.93 5.99
N SER A 33 6.37 4.16 6.77
CA SER A 33 6.32 2.69 6.62
C SER A 33 4.91 2.16 6.39
N ARG A 34 4.09 2.03 7.44
CA ARG A 34 2.76 1.39 7.35
C ARG A 34 1.78 2.18 6.49
N SER A 35 1.57 3.45 6.79
CA SER A 35 0.62 4.28 6.06
C SER A 35 0.95 4.44 4.57
N PRO A 36 2.19 4.79 4.16
CA PRO A 36 2.50 4.88 2.74
C PRO A 36 2.49 3.52 2.04
N SER A 37 2.71 2.40 2.74
CA SER A 37 2.55 1.07 2.12
C SER A 37 1.10 0.79 1.70
N ILE A 38 0.12 1.25 2.48
CA ILE A 38 -1.30 1.15 2.09
C ILE A 38 -1.56 2.02 0.85
N GLY A 39 -1.01 3.23 0.81
CA GLY A 39 -1.10 4.13 -0.35
C GLY A 39 -0.46 3.53 -1.61
N LEU A 40 0.74 2.96 -1.49
CA LEU A 40 1.44 2.25 -2.57
C LEU A 40 0.56 1.14 -3.15
N ILE A 41 -0.01 0.28 -2.30
CA ILE A 41 -0.87 -0.81 -2.76
C ILE A 41 -2.10 -0.26 -3.50
N TYR A 42 -2.76 0.75 -2.94
CA TYR A 42 -3.94 1.33 -3.56
C TYR A 42 -3.63 1.89 -4.97
N LEU A 43 -2.48 2.57 -5.14
CA LEU A 43 -2.06 3.07 -6.44
C LEU A 43 -1.75 1.94 -7.42
N ALA A 44 -1.11 0.85 -6.96
CA ALA A 44 -0.85 -0.32 -7.80
C ALA A 44 -2.14 -1.07 -8.19
N GLN A 45 -3.13 -1.17 -7.29
CA GLN A 45 -4.44 -1.79 -7.57
C GLN A 45 -5.26 -0.98 -8.58
N THR A 46 -5.04 0.33 -8.64
CA THR A 46 -5.74 1.25 -9.55
C THR A 46 -4.91 1.56 -10.80
N GLU A 47 -3.81 0.82 -11.01
CA GLU A 47 -2.90 0.95 -12.17
C GLU A 47 -2.32 2.36 -12.36
N ASN A 48 -2.31 3.18 -11.30
CA ASN A 48 -1.65 4.50 -11.31
C ASN A 48 -0.12 4.38 -11.21
N ILE A 49 0.38 3.22 -10.79
CA ILE A 49 1.79 2.84 -10.80
C ILE A 49 1.91 1.36 -11.25
N PRO A 50 3.10 0.89 -11.70
CA PRO A 50 3.29 -0.50 -12.07
C PRO A 50 2.91 -1.48 -10.96
N ASN A 51 2.36 -2.64 -11.31
CA ASN A 51 1.93 -3.67 -10.37
C ASN A 51 2.52 -5.06 -10.64
N ASN A 52 3.46 -5.18 -11.60
CA ASN A 52 4.12 -6.45 -11.94
C ASN A 52 4.85 -7.07 -10.73
N SER A 53 5.51 -6.23 -9.93
CA SER A 53 6.16 -6.61 -8.70
C SER A 53 6.10 -5.48 -7.67
N TYR A 54 6.29 -5.82 -6.40
CA TYR A 54 6.44 -4.81 -5.35
C TYR A 54 7.63 -3.88 -5.62
N GLN A 55 8.72 -4.39 -6.22
CA GLN A 55 9.92 -3.60 -6.47
C GLN A 55 9.64 -2.51 -7.51
N ASP A 56 8.99 -2.85 -8.63
CA ASP A 56 8.64 -1.88 -9.67
C ASP A 56 7.65 -0.83 -9.13
N ALA A 57 6.64 -1.28 -8.35
CA ALA A 57 5.70 -0.39 -7.69
C ALA A 57 6.41 0.57 -6.72
N ARG A 58 7.35 0.05 -5.93
CA ARG A 58 8.14 0.84 -4.97
C ARG A 58 8.99 1.90 -5.66
N GLU A 59 9.64 1.56 -6.77
CA GLU A 59 10.48 2.49 -7.50
C GLU A 59 9.68 3.69 -8.05
N GLU A 60 8.50 3.43 -8.59
CA GLU A 60 7.60 4.51 -9.04
C GLU A 60 7.01 5.27 -7.85
N PHE A 61 6.61 4.57 -6.80
CA PHE A 61 6.04 5.19 -5.60
C PHE A 61 7.03 6.11 -4.89
N LEU A 62 8.34 5.80 -4.90
CA LEU A 62 9.38 6.67 -4.34
C LEU A 62 9.51 8.02 -5.07
N LYS A 63 9.12 8.09 -6.35
CA LYS A 63 9.07 9.38 -7.09
C LYS A 63 7.93 10.27 -6.58
N ILE A 64 6.84 9.66 -6.12
CA ILE A 64 5.65 10.34 -5.56
C ILE A 64 5.84 10.64 -4.07
N TYR A 65 6.43 9.71 -3.32
CA TYR A 65 6.60 9.77 -1.86
C TYR A 65 8.05 9.42 -1.46
N PRO A 66 9.01 10.37 -1.60
CA PRO A 66 10.44 10.10 -1.42
C PRO A 66 10.85 9.62 -0.01
N THR A 67 10.03 9.89 1.00
CA THR A 67 10.28 9.46 2.39
C THR A 67 9.80 8.03 2.67
N TYR A 68 9.31 7.29 1.66
CA TYR A 68 8.90 5.91 1.82
C TYR A 68 10.08 5.02 2.23
N LEU A 69 10.03 4.53 3.46
CA LEU A 69 11.05 3.70 4.06
C LEU A 69 10.36 2.62 4.92
N PRO A 70 9.84 1.55 4.29
CA PRO A 70 9.16 0.49 5.01
C PRO A 70 10.14 -0.25 5.92
N GLY A 71 9.65 -0.59 7.11
CA GLY A 71 10.40 -1.47 8.01
C GLY A 71 10.48 -2.89 7.44
N LYS A 72 11.48 -3.68 7.86
CA LYS A 72 11.77 -4.98 7.26
C LYS A 72 10.57 -5.93 7.21
N GLY A 73 9.73 -5.95 8.25
CA GLY A 73 8.53 -6.78 8.28
C GLY A 73 7.47 -6.39 7.24
N ILE A 74 7.29 -5.09 6.98
CA ILE A 74 6.37 -4.61 5.94
C ILE A 74 6.94 -4.91 4.56
N GLU A 75 8.23 -4.64 4.36
CA GLU A 75 8.92 -4.94 3.09
C GLU A 75 8.79 -6.42 2.73
N LEU A 76 9.12 -7.34 3.65
CA LEU A 76 8.99 -8.78 3.43
C LEU A 76 7.55 -9.21 3.19
N TYR A 77 6.59 -8.61 3.89
CA TYR A 77 5.17 -8.90 3.67
C TYR A 77 4.74 -8.50 2.25
N LEU A 78 5.08 -7.30 1.79
CA LEU A 78 4.75 -6.82 0.45
C LEU A 78 5.43 -7.66 -0.63
N GLN A 79 6.71 -8.00 -0.46
CA GLN A 79 7.45 -8.88 -1.37
C GLN A 79 6.81 -10.26 -1.48
N ASN A 80 6.54 -10.90 -0.34
CA ASN A 80 6.11 -12.29 -0.31
C ASN A 80 4.62 -12.48 -0.64
N GLN A 81 3.80 -11.43 -0.51
CA GLN A 81 2.34 -11.52 -0.64
C GLN A 81 1.79 -10.60 -1.73
N TRP A 82 2.66 -10.02 -2.57
CA TRP A 82 2.30 -8.99 -3.56
C TRP A 82 1.05 -9.36 -4.38
N LYS A 83 1.10 -10.51 -5.06
CA LYS A 83 -0.01 -10.97 -5.93
C LYS A 83 -1.33 -11.08 -5.16
N TYR A 84 -1.30 -11.73 -4.00
CA TYR A 84 -2.49 -11.86 -3.15
C TYR A 84 -3.03 -10.50 -2.69
N ILE A 85 -2.15 -9.56 -2.32
CA ILE A 85 -2.54 -8.23 -1.86
C ILE A 85 -3.23 -7.43 -2.99
N LEU A 86 -2.76 -7.56 -4.23
CA LEU A 86 -3.38 -6.88 -5.37
C LEU A 86 -4.80 -7.39 -5.65
N GLU A 87 -5.11 -8.63 -5.28
CA GLU A 87 -6.43 -9.25 -5.45
C GLU A 87 -7.42 -8.97 -4.30
N LEU A 88 -7.03 -8.21 -3.27
CA LEU A 88 -7.88 -7.84 -2.10
C LEU A 88 -8.92 -6.74 -2.38
#